data_AF-C6WNJ0-F1
#
_entry.id   AF-C6WNJ0-F1
#
_cell.length_a   1.000
_cell.length_b   1.000
_cell.length_c   1.000
_cell.angle_alpha   90.00
_cell.angle_beta   90.00
_cell.angle_gamma   90.00
#
_symmetry.space_group_name_H-M   'P 1'
#
loop_
_entity.id
_entity.type
_entity.pdbx_description
1 polymer ?
#
loop_
_entity_poly.entity_id
_entity_poly.type
_entity_poly.pdbx_seq_one_letter_code
_entity_poly.pdbx_strand_id
1 'polypeptide(L)'
;MTHNDPTARRALRSSDSDVLGAALARLREKDAMFFVLHYCFEVPLAALLRIVMTTVAGEFRGYDWAAHIRDKLDSSHLEITRLLQAENVTWDDLDWHTSPAVRSIGERCGVNTLLPCLGCGQQKIPLIGLADSGTIRMERLLLPPSDHSDPLDEVFKWRWSRTSPMTWSARAVVAHLSQRGVRDFSVHESCLDQAKPHHISLTARYLDQLPRFFQRYDGVEWLEIPRPRAAGPVTVLRVTTPA
;
A
#
# COMPACT_ATOMS: atom_id res chain seq x y z
N MET A 1 -27.49 -31.91 18.82
CA MET A 1 -26.30 -31.22 19.35
C MET A 1 -26.09 -29.99 18.50
N THR A 2 -26.08 -28.82 19.12
CA THR A 2 -26.21 -27.51 18.49
C THR A 2 -24.96 -27.08 17.71
N HIS A 3 -25.15 -26.66 16.46
CA HIS A 3 -24.13 -26.23 15.48
C HIS A 3 -23.31 -24.97 15.83
N ASN A 4 -23.27 -24.55 17.09
CA ASN A 4 -22.65 -23.29 17.53
C ASN A 4 -21.81 -23.49 18.81
N ASP A 5 -20.99 -24.54 18.88
CA ASP A 5 -20.05 -24.69 19.99
C ASP A 5 -18.75 -23.89 19.70
N PRO A 6 -18.50 -22.76 20.39
CA PRO A 6 -17.26 -21.99 20.23
C PRO A 6 -16.01 -22.80 20.60
N THR A 7 -16.15 -23.91 21.34
CA THR A 7 -15.07 -24.83 21.70
C THR A 7 -14.62 -25.68 20.51
N ALA A 8 -15.55 -26.08 19.63
CA ALA A 8 -15.24 -26.81 18.40
C ALA A 8 -14.53 -25.90 17.36
N ARG A 9 -14.95 -24.63 17.25
CA ARG A 9 -14.23 -23.61 16.45
C ARG A 9 -12.82 -23.35 17.00
N ARG A 10 -12.64 -23.41 18.32
CA ARG A 10 -11.34 -23.25 18.97
C ARG A 10 -10.45 -24.49 18.81
N ALA A 11 -11.04 -25.68 18.73
CA ALA A 11 -10.32 -26.94 18.48
C ALA A 11 -9.77 -26.99 17.04
N LEU A 12 -10.52 -26.51 16.04
CA LEU A 12 -10.05 -26.33 14.66
C LEU A 12 -8.89 -25.32 14.53
N ARG A 13 -8.80 -24.34 15.42
CA ARG A 13 -7.65 -23.42 15.53
C ARG A 13 -6.42 -24.06 16.19
N SER A 14 -6.53 -25.28 16.70
CA SER A 14 -5.50 -25.93 17.54
C SER A 14 -5.01 -27.30 17.03
N SER A 15 -5.59 -27.86 15.96
CA SER A 15 -5.19 -29.18 15.46
C SER A 15 -4.32 -29.07 14.19
N ASP A 16 -3.21 -29.80 14.22
CA ASP A 16 -2.09 -30.01 13.27
C ASP A 16 -2.34 -30.13 11.74
N SER A 17 -3.51 -29.82 11.18
CA SER A 17 -3.73 -29.83 9.73
C SER A 17 -3.73 -28.41 9.15
N ASP A 18 -2.73 -28.10 8.32
CA ASP A 18 -2.70 -26.88 7.51
C ASP A 18 -3.76 -26.96 6.39
N VAL A 19 -5.05 -26.84 6.76
CA VAL A 19 -6.19 -26.96 5.84
C VAL A 19 -6.09 -25.91 4.71
N LEU A 20 -5.63 -24.70 5.03
CA LEU A 20 -5.36 -23.68 4.03
C LEU A 20 -4.21 -24.09 3.09
N GLY A 21 -3.12 -24.64 3.62
CA GLY A 21 -2.03 -25.18 2.82
C GLY A 21 -2.45 -26.33 1.91
N ALA A 22 -3.30 -27.23 2.39
CA ALA A 22 -3.87 -28.31 1.58
C ALA A 22 -4.75 -27.77 0.44
N ALA A 23 -5.53 -26.72 0.69
CA ALA A 23 -6.32 -26.04 -0.34
C ALA A 23 -5.42 -25.31 -1.36
N LEU A 24 -4.39 -24.59 -0.89
CA LEU A 24 -3.41 -23.93 -1.75
C LEU A 24 -2.67 -24.92 -2.67
N ALA A 25 -2.41 -26.14 -2.19
CA ALA A 25 -1.78 -27.21 -2.97
C ALA A 25 -2.67 -27.78 -4.10
N ARG A 26 -3.94 -27.35 -4.22
CA ARG A 26 -4.81 -27.67 -5.36
C ARG A 26 -4.68 -26.65 -6.50
N LEU A 27 -4.20 -25.44 -6.19
CA LEU A 27 -3.99 -24.40 -7.18
C LEU A 27 -2.66 -24.59 -7.93
N ARG A 28 -2.54 -23.97 -9.10
CA ARG A 28 -1.24 -23.82 -9.76
C ARG A 28 -0.35 -22.92 -8.92
N GLU A 29 0.96 -23.16 -8.92
CA GLU A 29 1.91 -22.45 -8.06
C GLU A 29 1.79 -20.91 -8.15
N LYS A 30 1.69 -20.35 -9.36
CA LYS A 30 1.52 -18.91 -9.56
C LYS A 30 0.18 -18.38 -9.05
N ASP A 31 -0.89 -19.17 -9.16
CA ASP A 31 -2.22 -18.78 -8.70
C ASP A 31 -2.27 -18.78 -7.16
N ALA A 32 -1.70 -19.81 -6.53
CA ALA A 32 -1.51 -19.88 -5.08
C ALA A 32 -0.68 -18.69 -4.55
N MET A 33 0.39 -18.33 -5.27
CA MET A 33 1.22 -17.18 -4.94
C MET A 33 0.41 -15.86 -4.97
N PHE A 34 -0.29 -15.55 -6.07
CA PHE A 34 -1.10 -14.34 -6.14
C PHE A 34 -2.21 -14.31 -5.11
N PHE A 35 -2.86 -15.45 -4.88
CA PHE A 35 -3.90 -15.59 -3.87
C PHE A 35 -3.36 -15.25 -2.47
N VAL A 36 -2.25 -15.88 -2.06
CA VAL A 36 -1.64 -15.64 -0.74
C VAL A 36 -1.21 -14.17 -0.61
N LEU A 37 -0.55 -13.61 -1.62
CA LEU A 37 -0.15 -12.21 -1.59
C LEU A 37 -1.37 -11.29 -1.45
N HIS A 38 -2.44 -11.54 -2.20
CA HIS A 38 -3.62 -10.67 -2.20
C HIS A 38 -4.51 -10.80 -0.96
N TYR A 39 -4.89 -12.03 -0.58
CA TYR A 39 -5.91 -12.27 0.44
C TYR A 39 -5.34 -12.49 1.84
N CYS A 40 -4.10 -13.01 1.96
CA CYS A 40 -3.45 -13.16 3.27
C CYS A 40 -2.61 -11.92 3.59
N PHE A 41 -1.74 -11.49 2.67
CA PHE A 41 -0.83 -10.37 2.91
C PHE A 41 -1.36 -9.00 2.45
N GLU A 42 -2.59 -8.95 1.93
CA GLU A 42 -3.28 -7.73 1.48
C GLU A 42 -2.51 -6.92 0.42
N VAL A 43 -1.68 -7.60 -0.38
CA VAL A 43 -0.93 -6.96 -1.45
C VAL A 43 -1.92 -6.47 -2.52
N PRO A 44 -1.91 -5.16 -2.86
CA PRO A 44 -2.86 -4.61 -3.81
C PRO A 44 -2.61 -5.16 -5.22
N LEU A 45 -3.70 -5.33 -5.99
CA LEU A 45 -3.64 -5.83 -7.37
C LEU A 45 -2.62 -5.09 -8.24
N ALA A 46 -2.48 -3.77 -8.05
CA ALA A 46 -1.50 -2.96 -8.77
C ALA A 46 -0.04 -3.40 -8.52
N ALA A 47 0.29 -3.87 -7.32
CA ALA A 47 1.62 -4.40 -7.00
C ALA A 47 1.83 -5.80 -7.62
N LEU A 48 0.80 -6.65 -7.61
CA LEU A 48 0.85 -7.95 -8.29
C LEU A 48 1.05 -7.80 -9.80
N LEU A 49 0.37 -6.83 -10.40
CA LEU A 49 0.56 -6.47 -11.81
C LEU A 49 2.00 -6.08 -12.12
N ARG A 50 2.66 -5.33 -11.24
CA ARG A 50 4.08 -4.99 -11.43
C ARG A 50 4.98 -6.22 -11.41
N ILE A 51 4.74 -7.18 -10.52
CA ILE A 51 5.49 -8.46 -10.45
C ILE A 51 5.33 -9.24 -11.76
N VAL A 52 4.10 -9.32 -12.27
CA VAL A 52 3.83 -9.99 -13.56
C VAL A 52 4.53 -9.23 -14.68
N MET A 53 4.32 -7.93 -14.79
CA MET A 53 4.87 -7.11 -15.86
C MET A 53 6.41 -7.13 -15.87
N THR A 54 7.10 -7.14 -14.71
CA THR A 54 8.57 -7.28 -14.69
C THR A 54 9.06 -8.62 -15.22
N THR A 55 8.18 -9.64 -15.27
CA THR A 55 8.52 -11.01 -15.68
C THR A 55 8.10 -11.32 -17.12
N VAL A 56 7.05 -10.67 -17.65
CA VAL A 56 6.48 -10.94 -18.99
C VAL A 56 6.41 -9.73 -19.93
N ALA A 57 6.90 -8.54 -19.55
CA ALA A 57 6.77 -7.29 -20.33
C ALA A 57 7.30 -7.33 -21.79
N GLY A 58 8.07 -8.34 -22.18
CA GLY A 58 8.55 -8.49 -23.55
C GLY A 58 7.54 -9.11 -24.53
N GLU A 59 6.67 -10.02 -24.06
CA GLU A 59 6.04 -11.00 -24.96
C GLU A 59 4.60 -10.65 -25.38
N PHE A 60 3.86 -9.85 -24.61
CA PHE A 60 2.43 -9.61 -24.86
C PHE A 60 2.03 -8.14 -24.63
N ARG A 61 2.47 -7.25 -25.54
CA ARG A 61 2.03 -5.85 -25.54
C ARG A 61 0.53 -5.76 -25.88
N GLY A 62 -0.23 -5.00 -25.07
CA GLY A 62 -1.66 -4.76 -25.29
C GLY A 62 -2.61 -5.79 -24.65
N TYR A 63 -2.08 -6.81 -23.98
CA TYR A 63 -2.89 -7.76 -23.22
C TYR A 63 -3.38 -7.16 -21.90
N ASP A 64 -4.66 -7.35 -21.56
CA ASP A 64 -5.25 -6.85 -20.30
C ASP A 64 -4.87 -7.75 -19.12
N TRP A 65 -3.65 -7.56 -18.64
CA TRP A 65 -3.12 -8.25 -17.47
C TRP A 65 -3.91 -7.95 -16.19
N ALA A 66 -4.54 -6.78 -16.10
CA ALA A 66 -5.32 -6.40 -14.91
C ALA A 66 -6.60 -7.22 -14.79
N ALA A 67 -7.33 -7.39 -15.89
CA ALA A 67 -8.47 -8.31 -15.95
C ALA A 67 -8.02 -9.75 -15.71
N HIS A 68 -6.95 -10.19 -16.38
CA HIS A 68 -6.45 -11.56 -16.24
C HIS A 68 -6.12 -11.95 -14.79
N ILE A 69 -5.34 -11.12 -14.08
CA ILE A 69 -4.97 -11.42 -12.68
C ILE A 69 -6.20 -11.40 -11.78
N ARG A 70 -7.17 -10.51 -12.05
CA ARG A 70 -8.42 -10.46 -11.29
C ARG A 70 -9.24 -11.74 -11.46
N ASP A 71 -9.43 -12.20 -12.69
CA ASP A 71 -10.13 -13.46 -12.97
C ASP A 71 -9.45 -14.64 -12.28
N LYS A 72 -8.11 -14.64 -12.20
CA LYS A 72 -7.34 -15.67 -11.49
C LYS A 72 -7.53 -15.60 -9.98
N LEU A 73 -7.53 -14.41 -9.39
CA LEU A 73 -7.81 -14.23 -7.97
C LEU A 73 -9.23 -14.68 -7.62
N ASP A 74 -10.24 -14.28 -8.40
CA ASP A 74 -11.64 -14.62 -8.18
C ASP A 74 -11.87 -16.13 -8.31
N SER A 75 -11.30 -16.77 -9.34
CA SER A 75 -11.39 -18.22 -9.54
C SER A 75 -10.72 -18.99 -8.41
N SER A 76 -9.51 -18.57 -7.99
CA SER A 76 -8.76 -19.19 -6.89
C SER A 76 -9.49 -19.05 -5.56
N HIS A 77 -10.08 -17.87 -5.30
CA HIS A 77 -10.86 -17.61 -4.10
C HIS A 77 -12.11 -18.47 -4.04
N LEU A 78 -12.83 -18.63 -5.15
CA LEU A 78 -13.99 -19.52 -5.23
C LEU A 78 -13.61 -20.99 -4.99
N GLU A 79 -12.51 -21.44 -5.59
CA GLU A 79 -12.02 -22.82 -5.43
C GLU A 79 -11.60 -23.12 -3.99
N ILE A 80 -10.80 -22.24 -3.38
CA ILE A 80 -10.39 -22.36 -1.98
C ILE A 80 -11.63 -22.33 -1.07
N THR A 81 -12.58 -21.43 -1.31
CA THR A 81 -13.82 -21.35 -0.52
C THR A 81 -14.58 -22.68 -0.53
N ARG A 82 -14.70 -23.34 -1.69
CA ARG A 82 -15.37 -24.65 -1.80
C ARG A 82 -14.62 -25.74 -1.02
N LEU A 83 -13.29 -25.73 -1.08
CA LEU A 83 -12.46 -26.70 -0.36
C LEU A 83 -12.56 -26.52 1.15
N LEU A 84 -12.54 -25.28 1.64
CA LEU A 84 -12.73 -24.97 3.06
C LEU A 84 -14.14 -25.37 3.53
N GLN A 85 -15.18 -25.11 2.73
CA GLN A 85 -16.55 -25.52 3.03
C GLN A 85 -16.70 -27.03 3.13
N ALA A 86 -16.00 -27.82 2.30
CA ALA A 86 -16.00 -29.28 2.39
C ALA A 86 -15.44 -29.78 3.74
N GLU A 87 -14.53 -29.01 4.33
CA GLU A 87 -13.94 -29.25 5.67
C GLU A 87 -14.73 -28.56 6.80
N ASN A 88 -15.90 -27.96 6.51
CA ASN A 88 -16.70 -27.15 7.44
C ASN A 88 -15.95 -25.96 8.06
N VAL A 89 -15.01 -25.37 7.31
CA VAL A 89 -14.24 -24.19 7.70
C VAL A 89 -14.66 -23.00 6.83
N THR A 90 -14.77 -21.82 7.43
CA THR A 90 -14.96 -20.55 6.69
C THR A 90 -13.70 -19.69 6.71
N TRP A 91 -13.66 -18.66 5.86
CA TRP A 91 -12.52 -17.75 5.79
C TRP A 91 -12.26 -17.04 7.13
N ASP A 92 -13.32 -16.67 7.85
CA ASP A 92 -13.24 -16.01 9.16
C ASP A 92 -12.75 -16.94 10.30
N ASP A 93 -12.82 -18.26 10.09
CA ASP A 93 -12.35 -19.24 11.05
C ASP A 93 -10.82 -19.46 10.97
N LEU A 94 -10.20 -19.06 9.85
CA LEU A 94 -8.78 -19.29 9.57
C LEU A 94 -7.88 -18.25 10.24
N ASP A 95 -6.94 -18.72 11.06
CA ASP A 95 -5.73 -17.96 11.38
C ASP A 95 -4.64 -18.32 10.37
N TRP A 96 -4.69 -17.68 9.19
CA TRP A 96 -3.74 -17.96 8.12
C TRP A 96 -2.27 -17.73 8.50
N HIS A 97 -1.98 -16.94 9.55
CA HIS A 97 -0.61 -16.73 10.04
C HIS A 97 0.05 -18.03 10.53
N THR A 98 -0.78 -18.99 10.96
CA THR A 98 -0.31 -20.30 11.44
C THR A 98 0.05 -21.27 10.32
N SER A 99 -0.44 -21.04 9.09
CA SER A 99 -0.21 -21.91 7.94
C SER A 99 1.27 -21.92 7.51
N PRO A 100 1.99 -23.06 7.56
CA PRO A 100 3.33 -23.18 7.01
C PRO A 100 3.41 -22.86 5.51
N ALA A 101 2.39 -23.26 4.72
CA ALA A 101 2.37 -23.00 3.28
C ALA A 101 2.33 -21.49 2.98
N VAL A 102 1.49 -20.74 3.70
CA VAL A 102 1.40 -19.28 3.57
C VAL A 102 2.71 -18.59 3.94
N ARG A 103 3.34 -19.03 5.04
CA ARG A 103 4.66 -18.50 5.46
C ARG A 103 5.75 -18.77 4.41
N SER A 104 5.82 -19.99 3.89
CA SER A 104 6.81 -20.37 2.85
C SER A 104 6.63 -19.59 1.54
N ILE A 105 5.39 -19.43 1.07
CA ILE A 105 5.11 -18.56 -0.09
C ILE A 105 5.53 -17.13 0.23
N GLY A 106 5.23 -16.67 1.44
CA GLY A 106 5.57 -15.34 1.86
C GLY A 106 7.08 -15.07 1.86
N GLU A 107 7.86 -15.98 2.41
CA GLU A 107 9.33 -15.91 2.42
C GLU A 107 9.90 -15.89 1.01
N ARG A 108 9.44 -16.78 0.12
CA ARG A 108 9.90 -16.84 -1.29
C ARG A 108 9.62 -15.56 -2.06
N CYS A 109 8.45 -14.96 -1.84
CA CYS A 109 8.08 -13.69 -2.46
C CYS A 109 8.70 -12.48 -1.77
N GLY A 110 9.42 -12.69 -0.66
CA GLY A 110 9.93 -11.63 0.19
C GLY A 110 8.83 -10.67 0.60
N VAL A 111 7.65 -11.13 1.07
CA VAL A 111 6.55 -10.20 1.44
C VAL A 111 6.94 -9.26 2.58
N ASN A 112 7.95 -9.63 3.36
CA ASN A 112 8.60 -8.76 4.35
C ASN A 112 9.27 -7.53 3.69
N THR A 113 9.38 -7.52 2.35
CA THR A 113 9.91 -6.44 1.50
C THR A 113 8.85 -5.77 0.61
N LEU A 114 7.57 -6.21 0.66
CA LEU A 114 6.43 -5.68 -0.13
C LEU A 114 5.44 -4.87 0.75
N LEU A 115 4.75 -3.85 0.21
CA LEU A 115 3.87 -2.85 0.90
C LEU A 115 2.55 -3.40 1.53
N PRO A 116 1.82 -2.65 2.42
CA PRO A 116 1.36 -3.08 3.78
C PRO A 116 0.08 -3.91 3.92
N CYS A 117 0.02 -4.70 5.01
CA CYS A 117 -1.16 -5.45 5.48
C CYS A 117 -1.82 -4.70 6.64
N LEU A 118 -3.10 -4.36 6.49
CA LEU A 118 -3.93 -3.65 7.46
C LEU A 118 -4.29 -4.53 8.67
N GLY A 119 -4.24 -5.86 8.54
CA GLY A 119 -4.53 -6.80 9.63
C GLY A 119 -3.45 -6.89 10.73
N CYS A 120 -2.16 -6.94 10.40
CA CYS A 120 -1.11 -7.28 11.39
C CYS A 120 -0.32 -6.09 11.96
N GLY A 121 -0.59 -4.86 11.50
CA GLY A 121 0.00 -3.64 12.09
C GLY A 121 1.51 -3.45 11.89
N GLN A 122 2.20 -4.35 11.18
CA GLN A 122 3.60 -4.13 10.81
C GLN A 122 3.71 -3.18 9.62
N GLN A 123 4.51 -2.13 9.79
CA GLN A 123 4.78 -1.14 8.75
C GLN A 123 5.47 -1.81 7.57
N LYS A 124 4.90 -1.64 6.38
CA LYS A 124 5.57 -2.04 5.14
C LYS A 124 5.70 -0.82 4.24
N ILE A 125 6.89 -0.21 4.27
CA ILE A 125 7.55 0.58 3.23
C ILE A 125 9.07 0.40 3.47
N PRO A 126 9.92 0.24 2.44
CA PRO A 126 11.38 0.30 2.62
C PRO A 126 11.86 1.62 3.23
N LEU A 127 10.97 2.59 3.49
CA LEU A 127 11.23 3.78 4.30
C LEU A 127 11.86 3.46 5.66
N ILE A 128 11.47 2.38 6.34
CA ILE A 128 12.11 2.00 7.61
C ILE A 128 13.53 1.53 7.34
N GLY A 129 13.73 0.62 6.37
CA GLY A 129 15.08 0.19 6.00
C GLY A 129 15.98 1.34 5.53
N LEU A 130 15.41 2.30 4.78
CA LEU A 130 16.10 3.52 4.32
C LEU A 130 16.34 4.51 5.45
N ALA A 131 15.46 4.58 6.46
CA ALA A 131 15.65 5.43 7.63
C ALA A 131 16.66 4.80 8.61
N ASP A 132 16.60 3.49 8.81
CA ASP A 132 17.52 2.71 9.64
C ASP A 132 18.92 2.68 9.02
N SER A 133 19.03 2.62 7.69
CA SER A 133 20.30 2.79 6.98
C SER A 133 20.80 4.24 6.94
N GLY A 134 20.00 5.19 7.44
CA GLY A 134 20.30 6.61 7.40
C GLY A 134 20.29 7.21 6.00
N THR A 135 19.70 6.54 5.00
CA THR A 135 19.55 7.06 3.63
C THR A 135 18.48 8.15 3.53
N ILE A 136 17.49 8.13 4.43
CA ILE A 136 16.48 9.17 4.56
C ILE A 136 16.24 9.50 6.04
N ARG A 137 15.65 10.66 6.31
CA ARG A 137 15.10 11.03 7.62
C ARG A 137 13.60 11.20 7.49
N MET A 138 12.88 10.70 8.49
CA MET A 138 11.43 10.83 8.58
C MET A 138 11.07 11.60 9.84
N GLU A 139 10.20 12.60 9.69
CA GLU A 139 9.65 13.34 10.82
C GLU A 139 8.16 13.61 10.63
N ARG A 140 7.43 13.63 11.75
CA ARG A 140 6.04 14.04 11.76
C ARG A 140 5.96 15.54 12.01
N LEU A 141 5.33 16.26 11.09
CA LEU A 141 4.97 17.66 11.25
C LEU A 141 3.49 17.80 11.56
N LEU A 142 3.17 18.82 12.36
CA LEU A 142 1.80 19.28 12.57
C LEU A 142 1.74 20.74 12.11
N LEU A 143 1.12 20.96 10.95
CA LEU A 143 1.06 22.28 10.35
C LEU A 143 -0.25 22.97 10.73
N PRO A 144 -0.22 24.28 11.07
CA PRO A 144 -1.45 25.02 11.29
C PRO A 144 -2.26 25.11 9.98
N PRO A 145 -3.59 25.29 10.07
CA PRO A 145 -4.38 25.62 8.90
C PRO A 145 -3.88 26.92 8.26
N SER A 146 -3.95 26.99 6.93
CA SER A 146 -3.58 28.19 6.17
C SER A 146 -4.82 29.03 5.85
N ASP A 147 -4.65 30.35 5.89
CA ASP A 147 -5.69 31.30 5.47
C ASP A 147 -5.93 31.26 3.95
N HIS A 148 -7.13 31.69 3.57
CA HIS A 148 -7.71 31.55 2.23
C HIS A 148 -7.15 32.46 1.14
N SER A 149 -6.30 33.41 1.50
CA SER A 149 -5.85 34.50 0.63
C SER A 149 -4.51 34.26 -0.06
N ASP A 150 -3.93 33.07 0.08
CA ASP A 150 -2.61 32.78 -0.50
C ASP A 150 -2.66 32.76 -2.05
N PRO A 151 -1.81 33.53 -2.76
CA PRO A 151 -1.73 33.55 -4.23
C PRO A 151 -1.44 32.18 -4.88
N LEU A 152 -1.03 31.17 -4.11
CA LEU A 152 -0.78 29.80 -4.58
C LEU A 152 -2.06 29.00 -4.87
N ASP A 153 -3.23 29.63 -4.73
CA ASP A 153 -4.55 29.08 -5.09
C ASP A 153 -4.65 28.59 -6.53
N GLU A 154 -3.94 29.23 -7.46
CA GLU A 154 -3.92 28.86 -8.88
C GLU A 154 -3.38 27.44 -9.13
N VAL A 155 -2.50 26.94 -8.26
CA VAL A 155 -1.91 25.60 -8.38
C VAL A 155 -2.97 24.50 -8.16
N PHE A 156 -4.02 24.79 -7.38
CA PHE A 156 -5.02 23.80 -6.97
C PHE A 156 -6.37 23.94 -7.66
N LYS A 157 -6.71 25.14 -8.15
CA LYS A 157 -8.03 25.49 -8.70
C LYS A 157 -8.53 24.52 -9.77
N TRP A 158 -7.63 23.96 -10.58
CA TRP A 158 -7.97 23.03 -11.66
C TRP A 158 -8.07 21.57 -11.22
N ARG A 159 -7.51 21.21 -10.05
CA ARG A 159 -7.39 19.82 -9.58
C ARG A 159 -8.50 19.46 -8.59
N TRP A 160 -8.84 20.37 -7.67
CA TRP A 160 -9.85 20.14 -6.64
C TRP A 160 -10.66 21.41 -6.35
N SER A 161 -11.89 21.23 -5.83
CA SER A 161 -12.71 22.36 -5.40
C SER A 161 -12.04 23.13 -4.25
N ARG A 162 -12.35 24.42 -4.11
CA ARG A 162 -11.83 25.27 -3.03
C ARG A 162 -12.19 24.80 -1.62
N THR A 163 -13.27 24.02 -1.51
CA THR A 163 -13.76 23.45 -0.25
C THR A 163 -13.25 22.02 0.00
N SER A 164 -12.52 21.43 -0.95
CA SER A 164 -12.01 20.06 -0.83
C SER A 164 -10.98 19.93 0.31
N PRO A 165 -11.08 18.91 1.18
CA PRO A 165 -10.05 18.60 2.17
C PRO A 165 -8.62 18.52 1.59
N MET A 166 -8.48 18.10 0.33
CA MET A 166 -7.19 18.05 -0.37
C MET A 166 -6.62 19.44 -0.61
N THR A 167 -7.44 20.38 -1.09
CA THR A 167 -7.04 21.78 -1.29
C THR A 167 -6.61 22.41 0.03
N TRP A 168 -7.41 22.23 1.08
CA TRP A 168 -7.10 22.76 2.41
C TRP A 168 -5.79 22.24 2.97
N SER A 169 -5.57 20.93 2.86
CA SER A 169 -4.35 20.32 3.39
C SER A 169 -3.13 20.67 2.56
N ALA A 170 -3.24 20.70 1.23
CA ALA A 170 -2.16 21.13 0.35
C ALA A 170 -1.75 22.58 0.65
N ARG A 171 -2.71 23.50 0.86
CA ARG A 171 -2.41 24.89 1.25
C ARG A 171 -1.57 25.00 2.51
N ALA A 172 -1.88 24.22 3.55
CA ALA A 172 -1.09 24.23 4.79
C ALA A 172 0.38 23.84 4.55
N VAL A 173 0.61 22.83 3.71
CA VAL A 173 1.97 22.39 3.34
C VAL A 173 2.69 23.42 2.47
N VAL A 174 1.97 24.02 1.53
CA VAL A 174 2.51 25.06 0.66
C VAL A 174 2.89 26.31 1.45
N ALA A 175 2.05 26.76 2.38
CA ALA A 175 2.36 27.87 3.27
C ALA A 175 3.63 27.58 4.09
N HIS A 176 3.78 26.34 4.59
CA HIS A 176 4.99 25.90 5.28
C HIS A 176 6.24 25.93 4.38
N LEU A 177 6.14 25.46 3.13
CA LEU A 177 7.24 25.54 2.16
C LEU A 177 7.60 27.00 1.82
N SER A 178 6.59 27.85 1.60
CA SER A 178 6.76 29.28 1.32
C SER A 178 7.46 30.02 2.47
N GLN A 179 7.10 29.73 3.72
CA GLN A 179 7.77 30.28 4.90
C GLN A 179 9.24 29.86 4.98
N ARG A 180 9.59 28.68 4.45
CA ARG A 180 10.98 28.20 4.33
C ARG A 180 11.69 28.69 3.07
N GLY A 181 11.04 29.55 2.26
CA GLY A 181 11.60 30.06 1.01
C GLY A 181 11.62 29.05 -0.14
N VAL A 182 10.98 27.90 0.00
CA VAL A 182 10.92 26.86 -1.04
C VAL A 182 9.84 27.23 -2.06
N ARG A 183 10.26 27.47 -3.30
CA ARG A 183 9.37 27.82 -4.42
C ARG A 183 9.28 26.75 -5.50
N ASP A 184 10.24 25.82 -5.54
CA ASP A 184 10.28 24.77 -6.53
C ASP A 184 9.75 23.45 -5.96
N PHE A 185 8.43 23.31 -6.03
CA PHE A 185 7.72 22.12 -5.57
C PHE A 185 6.65 21.66 -6.56
N SER A 186 6.38 20.35 -6.58
CA SER A 186 5.25 19.75 -7.32
C SER A 186 4.22 19.20 -6.34
N VAL A 187 2.96 19.09 -6.77
CA VAL A 187 1.87 18.65 -5.91
C VAL A 187 1.08 17.53 -6.57
N HIS A 188 1.07 16.37 -5.91
CA HIS A 188 0.23 15.21 -6.20
C HIS A 188 0.31 14.75 -7.66
N GLU A 189 1.54 14.70 -8.17
CA GLU A 189 1.83 14.26 -9.53
C GLU A 189 1.95 12.74 -9.59
N SER A 190 1.28 12.13 -10.59
CA SER A 190 1.38 10.70 -10.82
C SER A 190 2.64 10.29 -11.59
N CYS A 191 3.32 11.26 -12.21
CA CYS A 191 4.52 11.07 -13.02
C CYS A 191 5.71 11.81 -12.39
N LEU A 192 6.72 11.06 -11.90
CA LEU A 192 7.87 11.64 -11.19
C LEU A 192 8.98 12.18 -12.09
N ASP A 193 8.97 11.86 -13.38
CA ASP A 193 9.90 12.44 -14.36
C ASP A 193 9.76 13.98 -14.48
N GLN A 194 8.62 14.52 -14.05
CA GLN A 194 8.32 15.95 -13.97
C GLN A 194 8.26 16.46 -12.52
N ALA A 195 8.57 15.60 -11.54
CA ALA A 195 8.54 16.01 -10.15
C ALA A 195 9.69 16.97 -9.85
N LYS A 196 9.38 18.01 -9.07
CA LYS A 196 10.35 18.98 -8.59
C LYS A 196 11.04 18.44 -7.33
N PRO A 197 12.20 18.99 -6.93
CA PRO A 197 12.97 18.47 -5.79
C PRO A 197 12.19 18.44 -4.46
N HIS A 198 11.14 19.26 -4.32
CA HIS A 198 10.20 19.18 -3.21
C HIS A 198 8.85 18.67 -3.72
N HIS A 199 8.34 17.58 -3.16
CA HIS A 199 7.09 16.97 -3.58
C HIS A 199 6.07 16.95 -2.46
N ILE A 200 4.84 17.38 -2.75
CA ILE A 200 3.70 17.26 -1.85
C ILE A 200 2.81 16.13 -2.37
N SER A 201 2.64 15.07 -1.59
CA SER A 201 1.71 13.98 -1.91
C SER A 201 0.59 13.92 -0.88
N LEU A 202 -0.53 13.34 -1.30
CA LEU A 202 -1.75 13.23 -0.50
C LEU A 202 -2.23 11.79 -0.54
N THR A 203 -2.96 11.42 0.52
CA THR A 203 -3.70 10.16 0.67
C THR A 203 -2.85 8.88 0.59
N ALA A 204 -1.54 9.01 0.79
CA ALA A 204 -0.57 7.93 0.66
C ALA A 204 -0.54 7.26 -0.71
N ARG A 205 -1.18 7.86 -1.73
CA ARG A 205 -1.43 7.23 -3.02
C ARG A 205 -0.15 6.92 -3.80
N TYR A 206 0.88 7.75 -3.62
CA TYR A 206 2.13 7.71 -4.37
C TYR A 206 3.34 7.38 -3.49
N LEU A 207 3.13 6.88 -2.28
CA LEU A 207 4.22 6.49 -1.38
C LEU A 207 5.14 5.42 -1.98
N ASP A 208 4.63 4.59 -2.89
CA ASP A 208 5.42 3.61 -3.63
C ASP A 208 6.43 4.24 -4.59
N GLN A 209 6.25 5.51 -4.96
CA GLN A 209 7.12 6.25 -5.87
C GLN A 209 8.30 6.92 -5.14
N LEU A 210 8.20 7.06 -3.81
CA LEU A 210 9.15 7.76 -2.96
C LEU A 210 10.61 7.26 -3.09
N PRO A 211 10.91 5.95 -3.18
CA PRO A 211 12.28 5.50 -3.41
C PRO A 211 12.88 6.03 -4.73
N ARG A 212 12.09 6.01 -5.82
CA ARG A 212 12.55 6.51 -7.12
C ARG A 212 12.72 8.03 -7.11
N PHE A 213 11.84 8.75 -6.41
CA PHE A 213 11.94 10.19 -6.21
C PHE A 213 13.33 10.58 -5.68
N PHE A 214 13.75 9.97 -4.57
CA PHE A 214 15.04 10.28 -3.95
C PHE A 214 16.24 9.72 -4.72
N GLN A 215 16.15 8.50 -5.26
CA GLN A 215 17.32 7.83 -5.86
C GLN A 215 17.60 8.22 -7.32
N ARG A 216 16.57 8.67 -8.06
CA ARG A 216 16.68 8.86 -9.52
C ARG A 216 16.35 10.27 -10.00
N TYR A 217 15.55 11.01 -9.24
CA TYR A 217 15.03 12.32 -9.66
C TYR A 217 15.54 13.46 -8.77
N ASP A 218 16.67 13.24 -8.09
CA ASP A 218 17.31 14.22 -7.19
C ASP A 218 16.31 14.84 -6.18
N GLY A 219 15.36 14.03 -5.73
CA GLY A 219 14.39 14.43 -4.72
C GLY A 219 15.10 14.88 -3.45
N VAL A 220 14.67 16.01 -2.90
CA VAL A 220 15.21 16.59 -1.66
C VAL A 220 14.25 16.36 -0.50
N GLU A 221 12.95 16.54 -0.76
CA GLU A 221 11.94 16.48 0.28
C GLU A 221 10.60 15.97 -0.25
N TRP A 222 10.01 15.03 0.47
CA TRP A 222 8.66 14.53 0.23
C TRP A 222 7.78 14.82 1.45
N LEU A 223 6.69 15.54 1.24
CA LEU A 223 5.70 15.90 2.25
C LEU A 223 4.43 15.12 1.96
N GLU A 224 4.21 14.04 2.70
CA GLU A 224 3.03 13.19 2.58
C GLU A 224 1.95 13.66 3.55
N ILE A 225 0.72 13.81 3.06
CA ILE A 225 -0.47 14.07 3.86
C ILE A 225 -1.38 12.82 3.86
N PRO A 226 -1.27 11.92 4.85
CA PRO A 226 -1.94 10.63 4.79
C PRO A 226 -3.47 10.74 4.81
N ARG A 227 -3.98 11.75 5.53
CA ARG A 227 -5.42 12.00 5.67
C ARG A 227 -5.71 13.50 5.54
N PRO A 228 -6.01 13.98 4.32
CA PRO A 228 -6.40 15.37 4.11
C PRO A 228 -7.66 15.72 4.89
N ARG A 229 -7.71 16.94 5.43
CA ARG A 229 -8.83 17.49 6.21
C ARG A 229 -9.13 18.92 5.76
N ALA A 230 -10.40 19.30 5.85
CA ALA A 230 -10.86 20.66 5.52
C ALA A 230 -10.76 21.65 6.69
N ALA A 231 -10.51 21.17 7.92
CA ALA A 231 -10.44 22.01 9.10
C ALA A 231 -9.42 21.47 10.12
N GLY A 232 -8.80 22.40 10.85
CA GLY A 232 -7.82 22.13 11.89
C GLY A 232 -6.40 21.87 11.38
N PRO A 233 -5.47 21.55 12.29
CA PRO A 233 -4.08 21.27 11.94
C PRO A 233 -3.94 20.03 11.03
N VAL A 234 -2.98 20.10 10.11
CA VAL A 234 -2.68 19.04 9.14
C VAL A 234 -1.48 18.24 9.62
N THR A 235 -1.66 16.92 9.78
CA THR A 235 -0.53 16.02 10.05
C THR A 235 0.16 15.67 8.73
N VAL A 236 1.47 15.88 8.69
CA VAL A 236 2.30 15.63 7.51
C VAL A 236 3.45 14.72 7.93
N LEU A 237 3.74 13.72 7.11
CA LEU A 237 4.98 12.97 7.19
C LEU A 237 5.98 13.63 6.24
N ARG A 238 7.04 14.20 6.81
CA ARG A 238 8.16 14.74 6.05
C ARG A 238 9.23 13.68 5.92
N VAL A 239 9.67 13.45 4.69
CA VAL A 239 10.77 12.55 4.35
C VAL A 239 11.82 13.36 3.60
N THR A 240 13.08 13.24 4.00
CA THR A 240 14.20 14.01 3.43
C THR A 240 15.43 13.13 3.29
N THR A 241 16.37 13.51 2.44
CA THR A 241 17.72 12.96 2.48
C THR A 241 18.52 13.61 3.63
N PRO A 242 19.47 12.90 4.27
CA PRO A 242 20.42 13.52 5.18
C PRO A 242 21.29 14.52 4.40
N ALA A 243 21.53 15.69 5.02
CA ALA A 243 22.51 16.66 4.54
C ALA A 243 23.95 16.13 4.67
#